data_AF-A0A955UCG3-F1
#
_entry.id   AF-A0A955UCG3-F1
#
_cell.length_a   1.000
_cell.length_b   1.000
_cell.length_c   1.000
_cell.angle_alpha   90.00
_cell.angle_beta   90.00
_cell.angle_gamma   90.00
#
_symmetry.space_group_name_H-M   'P 1'
#
loop_
_entity.id
_entity.type
_entity.pdbx_description
1 polymer ?
#
loop_
_entity_poly.entity_id
_entity_poly.type
_entity_poly.pdbx_seq_one_letter_code
_entity_poly.pdbx_strand_id
1 'polypeptide(L)' 'MGQVIVRNLDDRIIVALKTKAEMHGHSLEQELRGILAEAAKPTIEDRRTLVDHIRAMTPSTPQTDSTVLLREDRDR' A
#
# COMPACT_ATOMS: atom_id res chain seq x y z
N MET A 1 -3.94 16.89 -8.32
CA MET A 1 -5.29 16.75 -7.72
C MET A 1 -6.20 16.15 -8.77
N GLY A 2 -6.89 15.07 -8.44
CA GLY A 2 -7.93 14.47 -9.28
C GLY A 2 -9.24 14.45 -8.52
N GLN A 3 -10.37 14.53 -9.22
CA GLN A 3 -11.70 14.48 -8.64
C GLN A 3 -12.45 13.28 -9.22
N VAL A 4 -13.09 12.50 -8.35
CA VAL A 4 -13.95 11.38 -8.72
C VAL A 4 -15.36 11.71 -8.26
N ILE A 5 -16.35 11.52 -9.15
CA ILE A 5 -17.77 11.72 -8.84
C ILE A 5 -18.45 10.35 -8.91
N VAL A 6 -19.00 9.90 -7.79
CA VAL A 6 -19.84 8.69 -7.74
C VAL A 6 -21.29 9.13 -7.88
N ARG A 7 -21.94 8.74 -8.97
CA ARG A 7 -23.35 9.08 -9.25
C ARG A 7 -24.28 8.01 -8.69
N ASN A 8 -25.51 8.41 -8.33
CA ASN A 8 -26.58 7.52 -7.88
C ASN A 8 -26.17 6.62 -6.70
N LEU A 9 -25.42 7.17 -5.74
CA LEU A 9 -25.10 6.47 -4.51
C LEU A 9 -26.33 6.45 -3.60
N ASP A 10 -26.67 5.28 -3.06
CA ASP A 10 -27.81 5.13 -2.16
C ASP A 10 -27.62 6.00 -0.90
N ASP A 11 -28.63 6.77 -0.55
CA ASP A 11 -28.64 7.66 0.61
C ASP A 11 -28.32 6.92 1.91
N ARG A 12 -28.72 5.65 2.02
CA ARG A 12 -28.39 4.80 3.18
C ARG A 12 -26.89 4.60 3.33
N ILE A 13 -26.17 4.46 2.20
CA ILE A 13 -24.71 4.33 2.20
C ILE A 13 -24.08 5.65 2.62
N ILE A 14 -24.58 6.78 2.11
CA ILE A 14 -24.09 8.11 2.49
C ILE A 14 -24.23 8.34 3.99
N VAL A 15 -25.38 8.00 4.57
CA VAL A 15 -25.62 8.11 6.02
C VAL A 15 -24.65 7.22 6.80
N ALA A 16 -24.50 5.96 6.42
CA ALA A 16 -23.59 5.04 7.11
C ALA A 16 -22.13 5.53 7.09
N LEU A 17 -21.67 6.09 5.96
CA LEU A 17 -20.32 6.63 5.84
C LEU A 17 -20.14 7.93 6.65
N LYS A 18 -21.15 8.79 6.72
CA LYS A 18 -21.14 9.97 7.60
C LYS A 18 -20.99 9.58 9.06
N THR A 19 -21.78 8.61 9.52
CA THR A 19 -21.67 8.11 10.89
C THR A 19 -20.27 7.53 11.19
N LYS A 20 -19.67 6.81 10.24
CA LYS A 20 -18.28 6.33 10.38
C LYS A 20 -17.27 7.47 10.49
N ALA A 21 -17.38 8.48 9.63
CA ALA A 21 -16.52 9.65 9.67
C ALA A 21 -16.62 10.40 11.01
N GLU A 22 -17.85 10.56 11.53
CA GLU A 22 -18.10 11.15 12.85
C GLU A 22 -17.47 10.32 13.98
N MET A 23 -17.62 8.99 13.97
CA MET A 23 -17.00 8.09 14.94
C MET A 23 -15.46 8.16 14.90
N HIS A 24 -14.87 8.34 13.72
CA HIS A 24 -13.43 8.51 13.56
C HIS A 24 -12.97 9.96 13.83
N GLY A 25 -13.89 10.90 14.07
CA GLY A 25 -13.59 12.30 14.38
C GLY A 25 -13.06 13.11 13.18
N HIS A 26 -13.38 12.70 11.95
CA HIS A 26 -12.88 13.30 10.71
C HIS A 26 -14.01 13.62 9.73
N SER A 27 -13.72 14.37 8.66
CA SER A 27 -14.73 14.69 7.64
C SER A 27 -15.07 13.48 6.77
N LEU A 28 -16.27 13.48 6.17
CA LEU A 28 -16.68 12.44 5.21
C LEU A 28 -15.70 12.31 4.04
N GLU A 29 -15.15 13.44 3.56
CA GLU A 29 -14.16 13.43 2.48
C GLU A 29 -12.88 12.71 2.92
N GLN A 30 -12.42 12.94 4.15
CA GLN A 30 -11.24 12.28 4.69
C GLN A 30 -11.45 10.77 4.87
N GLU A 31 -12.62 10.36 5.37
CA GLU A 31 -13.02 8.95 5.46
C GLU A 31 -13.02 8.28 4.08
N LEU A 32 -13.67 8.90 3.09
CA LEU A 32 -13.72 8.39 1.72
C LEU A 32 -12.33 8.28 1.09
N ARG A 33 -11.47 9.29 1.32
CA ARG A 33 -10.08 9.26 0.84
C ARG A 33 -9.32 8.09 1.46
N GLY A 34 -9.51 7.84 2.76
CA GLY A 34 -8.92 6.70 3.45
C GLY A 34 -9.38 5.37 2.86
N ILE A 35 -10.69 5.19 2.70
CA ILE A 35 -11.26 3.96 2.12
C ILE A 35 -10.72 3.71 0.72
N LEU A 36 -10.69 4.74 -0.15
CA LEU A 36 -10.16 4.62 -1.50
C LEU A 36 -8.66 4.33 -1.51
N ALA A 37 -7.89 4.93 -0.61
CA ALA A 37 -6.46 4.67 -0.50
C ALA A 37 -6.18 3.22 -0.04
N GLU A 38 -6.93 2.72 0.94
CA GLU A 38 -6.83 1.33 1.39
C GLU A 38 -7.25 0.35 0.29
N ALA A 39 -8.35 0.63 -0.41
CA ALA A 39 -8.83 -0.19 -1.52
C ALA A 39 -7.89 -0.20 -2.72
N ALA A 40 -7.11 0.87 -2.93
CA ALA A 40 -6.12 0.96 -3.98
C ALA A 40 -4.80 0.25 -3.65
N LYS A 41 -4.61 -0.25 -2.41
CA LYS A 41 -3.41 -1.01 -2.07
C LYS A 41 -3.34 -2.31 -2.88
N PRO A 42 -2.15 -2.70 -3.37
CA PRO A 42 -2.00 -3.96 -4.09
C PRO A 42 -2.38 -5.12 -3.18
N THR A 43 -3.12 -6.07 -3.76
CA THR A 43 -3.51 -7.29 -3.06
C THR A 43 -2.28 -8.12 -2.68
N ILE A 44 -2.47 -9.11 -1.82
CA ILE A 44 -1.39 -10.04 -1.45
C ILE A 44 -0.83 -10.74 -2.71
N GLU A 45 -1.70 -11.04 -3.67
CA GLU A 45 -1.33 -11.70 -4.92
C GLU A 45 -0.56 -10.77 -5.88
N ASP A 46 -0.95 -9.50 -5.97
CA ASP A 46 -0.19 -8.48 -6.71
C ASP A 46 1.21 -8.30 -6.11
N ARG A 47 1.30 -8.28 -4.78
CA ARG A 47 2.58 -8.19 -4.07
C ARG A 47 3.45 -9.41 -4.32
N ARG A 48 2.86 -10.61 -4.32
CA ARG A 48 3.58 -11.85 -4.61
C ARG A 48 4.17 -11.82 -6.02
N THR A 49 3.38 -11.41 -6.99
CA THR A 49 3.81 -11.26 -8.39
C THR A 49 4.98 -10.28 -8.51
N LEU A 50 4.92 -9.15 -7.80
CA LEU A 50 6.01 -8.18 -7.75
C LEU A 50 7.28 -8.78 -7.13
N VAL A 51 7.15 -9.52 -6.02
CA VAL A 51 8.29 -10.20 -5.36
C VAL A 51 8.91 -11.23 -6.28
N ASP A 52 8.11 -12.04 -6.97
CA ASP A 52 8.60 -13.05 -7.92
C ASP A 52 9.32 -12.39 -9.10
N HIS A 53 8.80 -11.26 -9.60
CA HIS A 53 9.48 -10.46 -10.62
C HIS A 53 10.83 -9.92 -10.14
N ILE A 54 10.91 -9.35 -8.94
CA ILE A 54 12.16 -8.87 -8.34
C ILE A 54 13.15 -10.02 -8.12
N ARG A 55 12.68 -11.18 -7.65
CA ARG A 55 13.51 -12.39 -7.52
C ARG A 55 14.08 -12.83 -8.87
N ALA A 56 13.28 -12.80 -9.94
CA ALA A 56 13.74 -13.16 -11.27
C ALA A 56 14.82 -12.20 -11.81
N MET A 57 14.83 -10.95 -11.38
CA MET A 57 15.90 -10.00 -11.69
C MET A 57 17.20 -10.25 -10.91
N THR A 58 17.15 -11.07 -9.86
CA THR A 58 18.33 -11.37 -9.03
C THR A 58 19.08 -12.56 -9.61
N PRO A 59 20.37 -12.42 -9.99
CA PRO A 59 21.16 -13.53 -10.50
C PRO A 59 21.25 -14.67 -9.47
N SER A 60 20.98 -15.91 -9.89
CA SER A 60 21.12 -17.10 -9.05
C SER A 60 22.59 -17.55 -8.91
N THR A 61 23.50 -16.59 -8.72
CA THR A 61 24.92 -16.85 -8.48
C THR A 61 25.22 -16.80 -6.99
N PRO A 62 26.18 -17.59 -6.48
CA PRO A 62 26.64 -17.45 -5.10
C PRO A 62 27.01 -15.99 -4.81
N GLN A 63 26.44 -15.44 -3.74
CA GLN A 63 26.74 -14.09 -3.28
C GLN A 63 27.68 -14.16 -2.08
N THR A 64 28.59 -13.20 -1.97
CA THR A 64 29.46 -13.06 -0.80
C THR A 64 28.61 -12.64 0.39
N ASP A 65 28.80 -13.31 1.52
CA ASP A 65 28.17 -12.94 2.78
C ASP A 65 28.51 -11.48 3.13
N SER A 66 27.48 -10.67 3.38
CA SER A 66 27.64 -9.26 3.71
C SER A 66 28.48 -9.03 4.96
N THR A 67 28.52 -9.99 5.89
CA THR A 67 29.37 -9.92 7.08
C THR A 67 30.86 -9.99 6.76
N VAL A 68 31.25 -10.61 5.65
CA VAL A 68 32.65 -10.60 5.17
C VAL A 68 32.99 -9.22 4.65
N LEU A 69 32.15 -8.65 3.78
CA LEU A 69 32.34 -7.32 3.21
C LEU A 69 32.39 -6.23 4.29
N LEU A 70 31.53 -6.33 5.31
CA LEU A 70 31.52 -5.39 6.44
C LEU A 70 32.77 -5.48 7.33
N ARG A 71 33.43 -6.65 7.40
CA ARG A 71 34.71 -6.79 8.11
C ARG A 71 35.84 -6.16 7.31
N GLU A 72 35.89 -6.43 6.01
CA GLU A 72 36.90 -5.83 5.10
C GLU A 72 36.87 -4.29 5.12
N ASP A 73 35.68 -3.68 5.16
CA ASP A 73 35.54 -2.22 5.22
C ASP A 73 35.94 -1.63 6.58
N ARG A 74 35.71 -2.37 7.68
CA ARG A 74 36.10 -1.96 9.03
C ARG A 74 37.61 -1.98 9.25
N ASP A 75 38.29 -2.93 8.62
CA ASP A 75 39.73 -3.17 8.79
C ASP A 75 40.59 -2.30 7.83
N ARG A 76 39.98 -1.39 7.06
CA ARG A 76 40.64 -0.35 6.24
C ARG A 76 40.97 0.91 7.03
#